data_AF-A0A1E2WHQ8-F1
#
_entry.id   AF-A0A1E2WHQ8-F1
#
_cell.length_a   1.000
_cell.length_b   1.000
_cell.length_c   1.000
_cell.angle_alpha   90.00
_cell.angle_beta   90.00
_cell.angle_gamma   90.00
#
_symmetry.space_group_name_H-M   'P 1'
#
loop_
_entity.id
_entity.type
_entity.pdbx_description
1 polymer ?
#
loop_
_entity_poly.entity_id
_entity_poly.type
_entity_poly.pdbx_seq_one_letter_code
_entity_poly.pdbx_strand_id
1 'polypeptide(L)' 'MVSKQFSFRLADEVVEALEALQLEGESLNQTAQRFIAESLGLSTASPKKLSTPVDIKELVKEEVRSQLEELRGKLKAR' A
#
# COMPACT_ATOMS: atom_id res chain seq x y z
N MET A 1 6.75 18.67 19.29
CA MET A 1 5.67 19.01 18.34
C MET A 1 4.37 19.07 19.13
N VAL A 2 3.60 20.15 19.04
CA VAL A 2 2.32 20.25 19.75
C VAL A 2 1.28 19.45 18.98
N SER A 3 0.81 18.33 19.54
CA SER A 3 -0.32 17.58 19.01
C SER A 3 -1.63 18.16 19.58
N LYS A 4 -2.70 18.10 18.78
CA LYS A 4 -4.06 18.47 19.22
C LYS A 4 -4.89 17.21 19.38
N GLN A 5 -5.60 17.11 20.50
CA GLN A 5 -6.57 16.03 20.73
C GLN A 5 -7.86 16.35 19.98
N PHE A 6 -8.37 15.36 19.25
CA PHE A 6 -9.72 15.38 18.68
C PHE A 6 -10.37 14.02 18.94
N SER A 7 -11.70 13.98 19.00
CA SER A 7 -12.46 12.79 19.39
C SER A 7 -13.71 12.66 18.55
N PHE A 8 -13.98 11.44 18.09
CA PHE A 8 -15.15 11.07 17.32
C PHE A 8 -15.60 9.67 17.75
N ARG A 9 -16.86 9.34 17.50
CA ARG A 9 -17.39 7.99 17.74
C ARG A 9 -17.31 7.20 16.44
N LEU A 10 -16.77 6.00 16.53
CA LEU A 10 -16.76 5.02 15.45
C LEU A 10 -17.85 3.99 15.70
N ALA A 11 -18.36 3.42 14.61
CA ALA A 11 -19.18 2.21 14.70
C ALA A 11 -18.28 1.01 15.02
N ASP A 12 -18.86 -0.03 15.62
CA ASP A 12 -18.12 -1.19 16.12
C ASP A 12 -17.35 -1.89 14.98
N GLU A 13 -17.92 -1.95 13.78
CA GLU A 13 -17.28 -2.57 12.61
C GLU A 13 -15.99 -1.83 12.20
N VAL A 14 -15.95 -0.52 12.39
CA VAL A 14 -14.77 0.30 12.08
C VAL A 14 -13.70 0.08 13.15
N VAL A 15 -14.09 -0.09 14.41
CA VAL A 15 -13.17 -0.39 15.51
C VAL A 15 -12.54 -1.76 15.30
N GLU A 16 -13.33 -2.77 14.95
CA GLU A 16 -12.84 -4.13 14.66
C GLU A 16 -11.85 -4.13 13.48
N ALA A 17 -12.15 -3.38 12.42
CA ALA A 17 -11.23 -3.23 11.29
C ALA A 17 -9.90 -2.56 11.69
N LEU A 18 -9.93 -1.57 12.59
CA LEU A 18 -8.72 -0.92 13.11
C LEU A 18 -7.91 -1.86 14.01
N GLU A 19 -8.57 -2.71 14.81
CA GLU A 19 -7.92 -3.74 15.63
C GLU A 19 -7.23 -4.79 14.76
N ALA A 20 -7.86 -5.22 13.66
CA ALA A 20 -7.24 -6.14 12.70
C ALA A 20 -5.99 -5.56 12.01
N LEU A 21 -5.88 -4.23 11.90
CA LEU A 21 -4.73 -3.53 11.32
C LEU A 21 -3.63 -3.19 12.35
N GLN A 22 -3.87 -3.49 13.63
CA GLN A 22 -2.96 -3.19 14.72
C GLN A 22 -1.67 -4.03 14.60
N LEU A 23 -0.52 -3.37 14.63
CA LEU A 23 0.77 -4.06 14.67
C LEU A 23 1.16 -4.42 16.10
N GLU A 24 2.01 -5.43 16.24
CA GLU A 24 2.52 -5.86 17.54
C GLU A 24 3.25 -4.71 18.26
N GLY A 25 2.74 -4.33 19.43
CA GLY A 25 3.26 -3.23 20.24
C GLY A 25 2.68 -1.84 19.92
N GLU A 26 1.79 -1.69 18.92
CA GLU A 26 1.04 -0.46 18.70
C GLU A 26 -0.23 -0.44 19.57
N SER A 27 -0.62 0.74 20.05
CA SER A 27 -1.97 0.98 20.58
C SER A 27 -2.95 1.23 19.44
N LEU A 28 -4.24 0.96 19.67
CA LEU A 28 -5.31 1.24 18.69
C LEU A 28 -5.30 2.70 18.21
N ASN A 29 -4.98 3.64 19.09
CA ASN A 29 -4.86 5.07 18.74
C ASN A 29 -3.68 5.34 17.79
N GLN A 30 -2.56 4.65 17.97
CA GLN A 30 -1.42 4.73 17.05
C GLN A 30 -1.77 4.13 15.68
N THR A 31 -2.48 3.00 15.66
CA THR A 31 -2.98 2.40 14.42
C THR A 31 -3.92 3.35 13.68
N ALA A 32 -4.88 3.97 14.39
CA ALA A 32 -5.79 4.95 13.80
C ALA A 32 -5.05 6.18 13.28
N GLN A 33 -4.07 6.69 14.04
CA GLN A 33 -3.23 7.80 13.61
C GLN A 33 -2.43 7.46 12.35
N ARG A 34 -1.84 6.25 12.29
CA ARG A 34 -1.11 5.75 11.11
C ARG A 34 -2.04 5.65 9.91
N PHE A 35 -3.19 5.03 10.06
CA PHE A 35 -4.19 4.86 9.00
C PHE A 35 -4.68 6.22 8.44
N ILE A 36 -4.97 7.19 9.31
CA ILE A 36 -5.39 8.53 8.90
C ILE A 36 -4.23 9.25 8.18
N ALA A 37 -3.01 9.16 8.70
CA ALA A 37 -1.85 9.77 8.07
C ALA A 37 -1.55 9.17 6.69
N GLU A 38 -1.68 7.85 6.54
CA GLU A 38 -1.55 7.14 5.25
C GLU A 38 -2.65 7.58 4.27
N SER A 39 -3.90 7.64 4.72
CA SER A 39 -5.05 8.05 3.89
C SER A 39 -4.95 9.50 3.40
N LEU A 40 -4.31 10.37 4.19
CA LEU A 40 -4.05 11.76 3.84
C LEU A 40 -2.73 11.97 3.06
N GLY A 41 -1.98 10.91 2.79
CA GLY A 41 -0.66 10.99 2.12
C GLY A 41 0.42 11.67 2.97
N LEU A 42 0.24 11.75 4.29
CA LEU A 42 1.13 12.41 5.26
C LEU A 42 2.09 11.44 5.97
N SER A 43 2.01 10.14 5.66
CA SER A 43 2.88 9.14 6.30
C SER A 43 4.35 9.39 5.92
N THR A 44 5.13 9.89 6.88
CA THR A 44 6.59 10.02 6.81
C THR A 44 7.31 8.75 7.28
N ALA A 45 6.56 7.76 7.76
CA ALA A 45 7.08 6.42 7.94
C ALA A 45 7.30 5.85 6.53
N SER A 46 8.54 5.95 6.06
CA SER A 46 9.01 5.18 4.92
C SER A 46 8.42 3.77 5.03
N PRO A 47 7.79 3.27 3.97
CA PRO A 47 7.08 2.00 4.03
C PRO A 47 8.10 0.97 4.50
N LYS A 48 7.90 0.46 5.72
CA LYS A 48 8.61 -0.71 6.21
C LYS A 48 8.28 -1.78 5.18
N LYS A 49 9.26 -2.07 4.32
CA LYS A 49 9.18 -2.95 3.16
C LYS A 49 8.43 -4.24 3.50
N LEU A 50 7.13 -4.24 3.26
CA LEU A 50 6.36 -5.43 2.89
C LEU A 50 5.86 -5.33 1.45
N SER A 51 6.31 -4.29 0.72
CA SER A 51 6.33 -4.34 -0.74
C SER A 51 7.60 -5.09 -1.11
N THR A 52 7.48 -6.28 -1.70
CA THR A 52 8.37 -6.54 -2.82
C THR A 52 8.29 -5.29 -3.69
N PRO A 53 9.40 -4.58 -3.94
CA PRO A 53 9.39 -3.44 -4.82
C PRO A 53 9.31 -4.01 -6.22
N VAL A 54 8.16 -4.60 -6.57
CA VAL A 54 7.91 -4.90 -7.96
C VAL A 54 7.56 -3.54 -8.54
N ASP A 55 8.59 -2.90 -9.07
CA ASP A 55 8.44 -1.69 -9.84
C ASP A 55 7.47 -2.03 -10.95
N ILE A 56 6.21 -1.62 -10.80
CA ILE A 56 5.12 -1.95 -11.72
C ILE A 56 5.53 -1.54 -13.14
N LYS A 57 6.36 -0.51 -13.28
CA LYS A 57 6.91 -0.10 -14.57
C LYS A 57 7.86 -1.14 -15.16
N GLU A 58 8.69 -1.80 -14.36
CA GLU A 58 9.56 -2.89 -14.83
C GLU A 58 8.76 -4.14 -15.17
N LEU A 59 7.77 -4.50 -14.35
CA LEU A 59 6.83 -5.59 -14.65
C LEU A 59 6.13 -5.38 -16.01
N VAL A 60 5.61 -4.18 -16.23
CA VAL A 60 4.93 -3.81 -17.48
C VAL A 60 5.92 -3.80 -18.65
N LYS A 61 7.17 -3.37 -18.46
CA LYS A 61 8.19 -3.43 -19.52
C LYS A 61 8.55 -4.86 -19.89
N GLU A 62 8.68 -5.77 -18.94
CA GLU A 62 8.96 -7.18 -19.22
C GLU A 62 7.80 -7.84 -19.97
N GLU A 63 6.57 -7.61 -19.52
CA GLU A 63 5.37 -8.12 -20.19
C GLU A 63 5.26 -7.60 -21.63
N VAL A 64 5.47 -6.30 -21.85
CA VAL A 64 5.45 -5.69 -23.20
C VAL A 64 6.56 -6.26 -24.10
N ARG A 65 7.76 -6.50 -23.57
CA ARG A 65 8.85 -7.12 -24.34
C ARG A 65 8.51 -8.56 -24.72
N SER A 66 7.95 -9.33 -23.80
CA SER A 66 7.53 -10.72 -24.05
C SER A 66 6.53 -10.79 -25.20
N GLN A 67 5.49 -9.95 -25.15
CA GLN A 67 4.47 -9.89 -26.21
C GLN A 67 5.06 -9.44 -27.57
N LEU A 68 6.00 -8.49 -27.56
CA LEU A 68 6.68 -8.04 -28.79
C LEU A 68 7.52 -9.15 -29.44
N GLU A 69 8.27 -9.93 -28.65
CA GLU A 69 9.05 -11.05 -29.18
C GLU A 69 8.14 -12.18 -29.70
N GLU A 70 7.04 -12.47 -29.02
CA GLU A 70 6.05 -13.44 -29.50
C GLU A 70 5.46 -13.02 -30.85
N LEU A 71 5.05 -11.75 -30.98
CA LEU A 71 4.54 -11.20 -32.24
C LEU A 71 5.60 -11.22 -33.35
N ARG A 72 6.85 -10.94 -33.03
CA ARG A 72 7.97 -10.99 -33.98
C ARG A 72 8.27 -12.42 -34.45
N GLY A 73 8.18 -13.40 -33.55
CA GLY A 73 8.28 -14.82 -33.88
C GLY A 73 7.18 -15.27 -34.84
N LYS A 74 5.92 -14.87 -34.57
CA LYS A 74 4.78 -15.14 -35.44
C LYS A 74 4.91 -14.47 -36.82
N LEU A 75 5.50 -13.28 -36.89
CA LEU A 75 5.72 -12.57 -38.16
C LEU A 75 6.81 -13.23 -39.01
N LYS A 76 7.84 -13.81 -38.40
CA LYS A 76 8.93 -14.52 -39.11
C LYS A 76 8.56 -15.94 -39.55
N ALA A 77 7.54 -16.53 -38.94
CA ALA A 77 7.05 -17.88 -39.27
C ALA A 77 6.03 -17.88 -40.42
N ARG A 78 5.77 -16.73 -41.04
CA ARG A 78 4.84 -16.53 -42.15
C ARG A 78 5.59 -16.04 -43.38
#